data_AF-A0A935QDL4-F1
#
_entry.id   AF-A0A935QDL4-F1
#
_cell.length_a   1.000
_cell.length_b   1.000
_cell.length_c   1.000
_cell.angle_alpha   90.00
_cell.angle_beta   90.00
_cell.angle_gamma   90.00
#
_symmetry.space_group_name_H-M   'P 1'
#
loop_
_entity.id
_entity.type
_entity.pdbx_description
1 polymer ?
#
loop_
_entity_poly.entity_id
_entity_poly.type
_entity_poly.pdbx_seq_one_letter_code
_entity_poly.pdbx_strand_id
1 'polypeptide(L)'
;MRRDELQRALRSLHAPAARPPARHREALQQDLLARHRELHPRRGRPFMNRTTHWTRPALVAMILLALGIAACTVPTSYDVGMGQKLSISLADKGGSCADLEPTLREISTYLDGLPGVEQAGLAVRVMGGATTIDLMIWGQELAAGDLAADLRARFPLLADADIATEELAGTVRGSLAEAFGHAAFGLEVDAGTAEEARLQILQQLAAQGFGGDAQVEVVDDADGRRTIRVELSDSCSVDGESVKAVLEDE
;
A
#
# COMPACT_ATOMS: atom_id res chain seq x y z
N MET A 1 5.59 25.69 -36.49
CA MET A 1 4.67 24.55 -36.51
C MET A 1 3.72 24.71 -35.33
N ARG A 2 2.39 24.77 -35.54
CA ARG A 2 1.43 25.13 -34.46
C ARG A 2 1.17 23.92 -33.56
N ARG A 3 1.07 24.13 -32.24
CA ARG A 3 0.84 23.06 -31.23
C ARG A 3 -0.35 22.15 -31.58
N ASP A 4 -1.36 22.71 -32.25
CA ASP A 4 -2.56 21.99 -32.71
C ASP A 4 -2.28 20.97 -33.82
N GLU A 5 -1.27 21.21 -34.67
CA GLU A 5 -0.86 20.27 -35.72
C GLU A 5 -0.13 19.06 -35.13
N LEU A 6 0.67 19.29 -34.09
CA LEU A 6 1.41 18.24 -33.39
C LEU A 6 0.45 17.35 -32.57
N GLN A 7 -0.54 17.94 -31.89
CA GLN A 7 -1.57 17.16 -31.19
C GLN A 7 -2.46 16.37 -32.15
N ARG A 8 -2.78 16.91 -33.33
CA ARG A 8 -3.51 16.15 -34.37
C ARG A 8 -2.67 14.99 -34.90
N ALA A 9 -1.39 15.20 -35.16
CA ALA A 9 -0.49 14.13 -35.61
C ALA A 9 -0.33 13.02 -34.56
N LEU A 10 -0.18 13.38 -33.28
CA LEU A 10 -0.06 12.40 -32.20
C LEU A 10 -1.35 11.60 -31.98
N ARG A 11 -2.52 12.23 -32.09
CA ARG A 11 -3.82 11.51 -32.03
C ARG A 11 -4.00 10.58 -33.22
N SER A 12 -3.52 10.94 -34.42
CA SER A 12 -3.58 10.03 -35.57
C SER A 12 -2.63 8.83 -35.43
N LEU A 13 -1.50 8.99 -34.73
CA LEU A 13 -0.54 7.92 -34.48
C LEU A 13 -1.01 6.93 -33.39
N HIS A 14 -1.73 7.42 -32.39
CA HIS A 14 -2.26 6.59 -31.29
C HIS A 14 -3.71 6.17 -31.48
N ALA A 15 -4.29 6.43 -32.65
CA ALA A 15 -5.60 5.90 -32.97
C ALA A 15 -5.52 4.36 -32.86
N PRO A 16 -6.33 3.72 -31.99
CA PRO A 16 -6.24 2.29 -31.75
C PRO A 16 -6.42 1.58 -33.08
N ALA A 17 -5.41 0.80 -33.48
CA ALA A 17 -5.47 0.03 -34.71
C ALA A 17 -6.77 -0.78 -34.70
N ALA A 18 -7.54 -0.69 -35.79
CA ALA A 18 -8.81 -1.39 -35.91
C ALA A 18 -8.59 -2.87 -35.56
N ARG A 19 -9.36 -3.38 -34.59
CA ARG A 19 -9.21 -4.77 -34.14
C ARG A 19 -9.32 -5.70 -35.35
N PRO A 20 -8.35 -6.60 -35.60
CA PRO A 20 -8.40 -7.47 -36.74
C PRO A 20 -9.65 -8.38 -36.68
N PRO A 21 -10.27 -8.68 -37.84
CA PRO A 21 -11.45 -9.54 -37.90
C PRO A 21 -11.18 -10.90 -37.26
N ALA A 22 -12.18 -11.51 -36.63
CA ALA A 22 -12.02 -12.73 -35.82
C ALA A 22 -11.30 -13.86 -36.58
N ARG A 23 -11.62 -14.05 -37.86
CA ARG A 23 -10.97 -15.04 -38.74
C ARG A 23 -9.46 -14.82 -38.88
N HIS A 24 -9.00 -13.57 -38.88
CA HIS A 24 -7.57 -13.25 -38.99
C HIS A 24 -6.83 -13.57 -37.69
N ARG A 25 -7.47 -13.37 -36.53
CA ARG A 25 -6.92 -13.74 -35.23
C ARG A 25 -6.76 -15.25 -35.08
N GLU A 26 -7.76 -16.02 -35.48
CA GLU A 26 -7.71 -17.48 -35.46
C GLU A 26 -6.59 -18.02 -36.36
N ALA A 27 -6.43 -17.45 -37.56
CA ALA A 27 -5.35 -17.82 -38.47
C ALA A 27 -3.96 -17.54 -37.87
N LEU A 28 -3.77 -16.36 -37.26
CA LEU A 28 -2.53 -16.01 -36.55
C LEU A 28 -2.24 -16.93 -35.36
N GLN A 29 -3.26 -17.27 -34.59
CA GLN A 29 -3.10 -18.18 -33.45
C GLN A 29 -2.67 -19.59 -33.91
N GLN A 30 -3.27 -20.10 -34.98
CA GLN A 30 -2.89 -21.39 -35.55
C GLN A 30 -1.45 -21.37 -36.10
N ASP A 31 -1.05 -20.29 -36.76
CA ASP A 31 0.31 -20.12 -37.29
C ASP A 31 1.35 -20.05 -36.17
N LEU A 32 1.09 -19.27 -35.11
CA LEU A 32 1.98 -19.20 -33.94
C LEU A 32 2.12 -20.55 -33.23
N LEU A 33 1.01 -21.30 -33.09
CA LEU A 33 1.06 -22.64 -32.50
C LEU A 33 1.84 -23.63 -33.36
N ALA A 34 1.71 -23.54 -34.69
CA ALA A 34 2.49 -24.37 -35.62
C ALA A 34 3.99 -24.06 -35.49
N ARG A 35 4.36 -22.77 -35.50
CA ARG A 35 5.74 -22.32 -35.37
C ARG A 35 6.35 -22.68 -34.01
N HIS A 36 5.57 -22.60 -32.94
CA HIS A 36 5.99 -23.04 -31.62
C HIS A 36 6.28 -24.55 -31.58
N ARG A 37 5.47 -25.38 -32.25
CA ARG A 37 5.74 -26.83 -32.33
C ARG A 37 6.99 -27.16 -33.12
N GLU A 38 7.30 -26.36 -34.14
CA GLU A 38 8.51 -26.50 -34.95
C GLU A 38 9.78 -26.13 -34.17
N LEU A 39 9.73 -25.05 -33.37
CA LEU A 39 10.83 -24.62 -32.50
C LEU A 39 11.01 -25.52 -31.27
N HIS A 40 9.93 -26.12 -30.78
CA HIS A 40 9.94 -27.03 -29.65
C HIS A 40 9.46 -28.42 -30.08
N PRO A 41 10.26 -29.14 -30.90
CA PRO A 41 9.91 -30.50 -31.26
C PRO A 41 9.83 -31.29 -29.96
N ARG A 42 8.63 -31.80 -29.64
CA ARG A 42 8.46 -32.74 -28.53
C ARG A 42 9.37 -33.92 -28.84
N ARG A 43 10.53 -33.97 -28.19
CA ARG A 43 11.41 -35.14 -28.21
C ARG A 43 10.61 -36.28 -27.59
N GLY A 44 9.90 -37.01 -28.45
CA GLY A 44 9.27 -38.26 -28.12
C GLY A 44 10.37 -39.14 -27.58
N ARG A 45 10.35 -39.37 -26.26
CA ARG A 45 11.26 -40.33 -25.64
C ARG A 45 10.95 -41.67 -26.31
N PRO A 46 11.93 -42.33 -26.95
CA PRO A 46 11.69 -43.64 -27.53
C PRO A 46 11.27 -44.58 -26.40
N PHE A 47 10.13 -45.26 -26.59
CA PHE A 47 9.68 -46.35 -25.72
C PHE A 47 10.70 -47.49 -25.82
N MET A 48 11.80 -47.38 -25.07
CA MET A 48 12.71 -48.48 -24.84
C MET A 48 12.12 -49.34 -23.72
N ASN A 49 11.46 -50.43 -24.13
CA ASN A 49 11.21 -51.60 -23.31
C ASN A 49 12.56 -52.21 -22.90
N ARG A 50 13.17 -51.70 -21.83
CA ARG A 50 14.26 -52.38 -21.09
C ARG A 50 13.88 -52.46 -19.62
N THR A 51 13.17 -53.53 -19.36
CA THR A 51 12.67 -53.99 -18.07
C THR A 51 13.82 -54.27 -17.08
N THR A 52 13.59 -53.85 -15.83
CA THR A 52 13.90 -54.57 -14.57
C THR A 52 15.14 -54.26 -13.70
N HIS A 53 15.88 -53.15 -13.83
CA HIS A 53 16.91 -52.82 -12.80
C HIS A 53 16.97 -51.35 -12.33
N TRP A 54 16.32 -50.42 -13.03
CA TRP A 54 16.41 -48.97 -12.74
C TRP A 54 15.17 -48.36 -12.09
N THR A 55 14.21 -49.18 -11.67
CA THR A 55 12.94 -48.71 -11.09
C THR A 55 13.05 -48.25 -9.64
N ARG A 56 14.14 -48.58 -8.94
CA ARG A 56 14.35 -48.17 -7.54
C ARG A 56 14.78 -46.70 -7.38
N PRO A 57 15.77 -46.15 -8.13
CA PRO A 57 16.11 -44.73 -8.00
C PRO A 57 15.06 -43.78 -8.62
N ALA A 58 14.30 -44.23 -9.62
CA ALA A 58 13.29 -43.39 -10.28
C ALA A 58 12.07 -43.07 -9.38
N LEU A 59 11.69 -44.00 -8.49
CA LEU A 59 10.57 -43.82 -7.58
C LEU A 59 10.93 -42.84 -6.44
N VAL A 60 12.18 -42.86 -5.98
CA VAL A 60 12.71 -41.87 -5.02
C VAL A 60 12.83 -40.48 -5.65
N ALA A 61 13.30 -40.39 -6.90
CA ALA A 61 13.39 -39.12 -7.62
C ALA A 61 12.01 -38.49 -7.91
N MET A 62 10.99 -39.30 -8.21
CA MET A 62 9.61 -38.80 -8.38
C MET A 62 8.99 -38.31 -7.07
N ILE A 63 9.24 -38.99 -5.95
CA ILE A 63 8.77 -38.53 -4.63
C ILE A 63 9.46 -37.22 -4.24
N LEU A 64 10.77 -37.09 -4.48
CA LEU A 64 11.52 -35.84 -4.24
C LEU A 64 11.08 -34.69 -5.17
N LEU A 65 10.79 -34.97 -6.44
CA LEU A 65 10.28 -33.96 -7.38
C LEU A 65 8.86 -33.52 -7.03
N ALA A 66 8.00 -34.44 -6.58
CA ALA A 66 6.64 -34.12 -6.12
C ALA A 66 6.65 -33.32 -4.80
N LEU A 67 7.57 -33.62 -3.88
CA LEU A 67 7.81 -32.81 -2.68
C LEU A 67 8.37 -31.42 -3.02
N GLY A 68 9.20 -31.30 -4.06
CA GLY A 68 9.78 -30.03 -4.50
C GLY A 68 8.75 -29.03 -5.06
N ILE A 69 7.68 -29.52 -5.71
CA ILE A 69 6.63 -28.64 -6.27
C ILE A 69 5.63 -28.22 -5.18
N ALA A 70 5.34 -29.08 -4.20
CA ALA A 70 4.41 -28.76 -3.12
C ALA A 70 4.98 -27.74 -2.10
N ALA A 71 6.30 -27.56 -2.03
CA ALA A 71 6.94 -26.59 -1.14
C ALA A 71 6.87 -25.14 -1.63
N CYS A 72 6.52 -24.89 -2.91
CA CYS A 72 6.55 -23.55 -3.50
C CYS A 72 5.19 -22.87 -3.62
N THR A 73 4.09 -23.51 -3.20
CA THR A 73 2.73 -22.96 -3.35
C THR A 73 1.94 -22.90 -2.05
N VAL A 74 2.58 -23.05 -0.90
CA VAL A 74 1.91 -22.76 0.38
C VAL A 74 1.83 -21.24 0.50
N PRO A 75 0.63 -20.65 0.59
CA PRO A 75 0.50 -19.23 0.93
C PRO A 75 1.04 -19.06 2.34
N THR A 76 2.31 -18.70 2.45
CA THR A 76 2.94 -18.35 3.72
C THR A 76 2.47 -16.95 4.06
N SER A 77 1.34 -16.86 4.75
CA SER A 77 1.01 -15.66 5.51
C SER A 77 1.97 -15.59 6.68
N TYR A 78 2.75 -14.52 6.76
CA TYR A 78 3.53 -14.18 7.94
C TYR A 78 3.00 -12.86 8.48
N ASP A 79 2.88 -12.79 9.80
CA ASP A 79 2.51 -11.55 10.47
C ASP A 79 3.73 -10.64 10.47
N VAL A 80 3.55 -9.44 9.95
CA VAL A 80 4.56 -8.39 9.96
C VAL A 80 4.08 -7.32 10.93
N GLY A 81 4.91 -6.98 11.91
CA GLY A 81 4.71 -5.78 12.72
C GLY A 81 4.90 -4.57 11.82
N MET A 82 3.81 -3.84 11.54
CA MET A 82 3.83 -2.67 10.66
C MET A 82 4.00 -1.36 11.43
N GLY A 83 3.72 -1.37 12.74
CA GLY A 83 3.77 -0.19 13.56
C GLY A 83 3.10 -0.36 14.91
N GLN A 84 2.86 0.76 15.59
CA GLN A 84 2.14 0.85 16.85
C GLN A 84 1.10 1.96 16.78
N LYS A 85 -0.07 1.71 17.35
CA LYS A 85 -1.11 2.71 17.60
C LYS A 85 -1.13 3.04 19.09
N LEU A 86 -1.00 4.31 19.43
CA LEU A 86 -1.17 4.80 20.79
C LEU A 86 -2.43 5.63 20.84
N SER A 87 -3.38 5.25 21.68
CA SER A 87 -4.58 6.03 21.95
C SER A 87 -4.45 6.68 23.32
N ILE A 88 -4.43 8.01 23.35
CA ILE A 88 -4.23 8.82 24.54
C ILE A 88 -5.55 9.49 24.89
N SER A 89 -6.17 9.11 25.99
CA SER A 89 -7.37 9.75 26.52
C SER A 89 -6.98 10.77 27.60
N LEU A 90 -7.28 12.04 27.34
CA LEU A 90 -7.11 13.13 28.29
C LEU A 90 -8.42 13.32 29.05
N ALA A 91 -8.35 13.27 30.39
CA ALA A 91 -9.46 13.72 31.22
C ALA A 91 -9.74 15.19 30.92
N ASP A 92 -11.02 15.54 30.77
CA ASP A 92 -11.48 16.89 30.41
C ASP A 92 -10.80 17.95 31.31
N LYS A 93 -9.87 18.71 30.72
CA LYS A 93 -9.23 19.87 31.37
C LYS A 93 -9.87 21.19 30.95
N GLY A 94 -10.99 21.16 30.20
CA GLY A 94 -11.66 22.34 29.67
C GLY A 94 -10.85 23.12 28.64
N GLY A 95 -9.81 22.50 28.06
CA GLY A 95 -8.96 23.11 27.05
C GLY A 95 -9.58 22.99 25.66
N SER A 96 -9.54 24.07 24.88
CA SER A 96 -9.92 24.04 23.47
C SER A 96 -8.87 23.29 22.66
N CYS A 97 -9.23 22.80 21.46
CA CYS A 97 -8.27 22.16 20.56
C CYS A 97 -7.08 23.09 20.22
N ALA A 98 -7.32 24.41 20.18
CA ALA A 98 -6.28 25.41 19.94
C ALA A 98 -5.21 25.43 21.05
N ASP A 99 -5.58 25.12 22.29
CA ASP A 99 -4.64 25.08 23.41
C ASP A 99 -3.69 23.87 23.32
N LEU A 100 -4.08 22.82 22.59
CA LEU A 100 -3.29 21.60 22.41
C LEU A 100 -2.33 21.68 21.22
N GLU A 101 -2.60 22.52 20.22
CA GLU A 101 -1.79 22.65 18.99
C GLU A 101 -0.27 22.72 19.24
N PRO A 102 0.26 23.58 20.14
CA PRO A 102 1.71 23.65 20.36
C PRO A 102 2.29 22.34 20.91
N THR A 103 1.55 21.66 21.80
CA THR A 103 1.96 20.36 22.35
C THR A 103 1.90 19.26 21.28
N LEU A 104 0.87 19.26 20.43
CA LEU A 104 0.75 18.29 19.34
C LEU A 104 1.90 18.44 18.33
N ARG A 105 2.28 19.67 18.00
CA ARG A 105 3.43 19.97 17.12
C ARG A 105 4.74 19.47 17.73
N GLU A 106 4.93 19.69 19.03
CA GLU A 106 6.12 19.20 19.74
C GLU A 106 6.16 17.66 19.80
N ILE A 107 5.01 17.01 20.03
CA ILE A 107 4.89 15.55 19.96
C ILE A 107 5.24 15.03 18.57
N SER A 108 4.68 15.62 17.50
CA SER A 108 5.00 15.24 16.12
C SER A 108 6.51 15.34 15.85
N THR A 109 7.11 16.48 16.20
CA THR A 109 8.55 16.72 16.01
C THR A 109 9.40 15.72 16.78
N TYR A 110 8.98 15.33 17.98
CA TYR A 110 9.65 14.31 18.78
C TYR A 110 9.58 12.94 18.12
N LEU A 111 8.41 12.53 17.62
CA LEU A 111 8.20 11.25 16.96
C LEU A 111 9.02 11.12 15.67
N ASP A 112 9.09 12.19 14.87
CA ASP A 112 9.88 12.23 13.63
C ASP A 112 11.39 12.10 13.90
N GLY A 113 11.84 12.44 15.12
CA GLY A 113 13.23 12.31 15.55
C GLY A 113 13.61 10.95 16.13
N LEU A 114 12.64 10.04 16.33
CA LEU A 114 12.90 8.74 16.94
C LEU A 114 13.56 7.77 15.94
N PRO A 115 14.60 7.03 16.35
CA PRO A 115 15.22 6.03 15.49
C PRO A 115 14.23 4.89 15.18
N GLY A 116 14.14 4.53 13.90
CA GLY A 116 13.24 3.45 13.42
C GLY A 116 11.83 3.92 13.06
N VAL A 117 11.45 5.16 13.36
CA VAL A 117 10.20 5.75 12.85
C VAL A 117 10.40 6.15 11.39
N GLU A 118 9.59 5.58 10.50
CA GLU A 118 9.53 5.96 9.09
C GLU A 118 8.46 7.03 8.86
N GLN A 119 7.34 6.93 9.58
CA GLN A 119 6.23 7.87 9.51
C GLN A 119 5.48 7.91 10.84
N ALA A 120 5.02 9.10 11.23
CA ALA A 120 4.09 9.29 12.33
C ALA A 120 2.86 10.07 11.86
N GLY A 121 1.69 9.66 12.31
CA GLY A 121 0.41 10.32 12.10
C GLY A 121 -0.23 10.63 13.44
N LEU A 122 -0.80 11.83 13.57
CA LEU A 122 -1.47 12.27 14.77
C LEU A 122 -2.89 12.73 14.40
N ALA A 123 -3.88 12.19 15.08
CA ALA A 123 -5.28 12.59 14.93
C ALA A 123 -5.84 12.97 16.31
N VAL A 124 -6.59 14.07 16.36
CA VAL A 124 -7.23 14.53 17.61
C VAL A 124 -8.73 14.49 17.43
N ARG A 125 -9.41 13.89 18.40
CA ARG A 125 -10.86 13.80 18.44
C ARG A 125 -11.38 14.34 19.75
N VAL A 126 -12.31 15.28 19.68
CA VAL A 126 -13.01 15.83 20.85
C VAL A 126 -14.46 15.34 20.80
N MET A 127 -14.89 14.56 21.80
CA MET A 127 -16.26 14.06 21.91
C MET A 127 -16.78 14.20 23.34
N GLY A 128 -17.83 15.01 23.53
CA GLY A 128 -18.51 15.14 24.83
C GLY A 128 -17.61 15.67 25.95
N GLY A 129 -16.67 16.58 25.63
CA GLY A 129 -15.70 17.12 26.58
C GLY A 129 -14.45 16.26 26.80
N ALA A 130 -14.45 15.01 26.34
CA ALA A 130 -13.26 14.17 26.33
C ALA A 130 -12.42 14.42 25.07
N THR A 131 -11.11 14.57 25.24
CA THR A 131 -10.16 14.67 24.13
C THR A 131 -9.37 13.38 24.03
N THR A 132 -9.44 12.73 22.87
CA THR A 132 -8.65 11.56 22.50
C THR A 132 -7.64 11.96 21.44
N ILE A 133 -6.36 11.64 21.67
CA ILE A 133 -5.29 11.79 20.69
C ILE A 133 -4.90 10.39 20.25
N ASP A 134 -5.12 10.08 18.98
CA ASP A 134 -4.67 8.84 18.35
C ASP A 134 -3.36 9.12 17.62
N LEU A 135 -2.30 8.39 17.98
CA LEU A 135 -1.00 8.43 17.33
C LEU A 135 -0.79 7.10 16.62
N MET A 136 -0.47 7.17 15.34
CA MET A 136 -0.12 6.02 14.51
C MET A 136 1.34 6.17 14.11
N ILE A 137 2.16 5.18 14.48
CA ILE A 137 3.60 5.22 14.24
C ILE A 137 3.96 4.01 13.41
N TRP A 138 4.54 4.26 12.24
CA TRP A 138 5.00 3.25 11.31
C TRP A 138 6.52 3.23 11.30
N GLY A 139 7.10 2.04 11.31
CA GLY A 139 8.53 1.88 11.42
C GLY A 139 8.95 0.43 11.62
N GLN A 140 10.16 0.11 11.16
CA GLN A 140 10.80 -1.17 11.44
C GLN A 140 11.56 -1.08 12.76
N GLU A 141 11.46 -2.13 13.56
CA GLU A 141 12.18 -2.22 14.84
C GLU A 141 11.92 -1.02 15.76
N LEU A 142 10.67 -0.50 15.76
CA LEU A 142 10.23 0.43 16.81
C LEU A 142 10.57 -0.23 18.13
N ALA A 143 11.52 0.37 18.85
CA ALA A 143 11.99 -0.20 20.08
C ALA A 143 10.76 -0.43 20.95
N ALA A 144 10.46 -1.69 21.25
CA ALA A 144 9.33 -2.09 22.08
C ALA A 144 9.50 -1.65 23.56
N GLY A 145 10.28 -0.60 23.79
CA GLY A 145 10.26 0.15 25.04
C GLY A 145 8.92 0.86 25.21
N ASP A 146 8.67 1.31 26.43
CA ASP A 146 7.46 2.04 26.79
C ASP A 146 7.48 3.45 26.16
N LEU A 147 7.20 3.57 24.86
CA LEU A 147 6.98 4.86 24.21
C LEU A 147 5.94 5.70 24.99
N ALA A 148 4.96 5.03 25.60
CA ALA A 148 4.01 5.65 26.51
C ALA A 148 4.68 6.29 27.75
N ALA A 149 5.70 5.65 28.34
CA ALA A 149 6.47 6.22 29.44
C ALA A 149 7.35 7.39 28.98
N ASP A 150 7.97 7.27 27.81
CA ASP A 150 8.78 8.35 27.23
C ASP A 150 7.94 9.60 26.93
N LEU A 151 6.76 9.40 26.34
CA LEU A 151 5.79 10.48 26.10
C LEU A 151 5.35 11.13 27.42
N ARG A 152 5.07 10.36 28.48
CA ARG A 152 4.71 10.91 29.80
C ARG A 152 5.86 11.69 30.44
N ALA A 153 7.09 11.19 30.32
CA ALA A 153 8.27 11.85 30.89
C ALA A 153 8.59 13.17 30.17
N ARG A 154 8.37 13.20 28.85
CA ARG A 154 8.68 14.37 28.01
C ARG A 154 7.59 15.43 28.02
N PHE A 155 6.32 15.02 28.06
CA PHE A 155 5.17 15.90 27.94
C PHE A 155 4.35 15.87 29.24
N PRO A 156 4.55 16.84 30.15
CA PRO A 156 3.84 16.87 31.44
C PRO A 156 2.31 16.88 31.33
N LEU A 157 1.77 17.36 30.21
CA LEU A 157 0.34 17.31 29.92
C LEU A 157 -0.21 15.87 29.92
N LEU A 158 0.62 14.91 29.53
CA LEU A 158 0.28 13.49 29.41
C LEU A 158 0.51 12.70 30.71
N ALA A 159 1.04 13.32 31.77
CA ALA A 159 1.40 12.63 33.00
C ALA A 159 0.22 11.85 33.62
N ASP A 160 -0.98 12.44 33.56
CA ASP A 160 -2.22 11.83 34.06
C ASP A 160 -3.07 11.21 32.94
N ALA A 161 -2.56 11.14 31.72
CA ALA A 161 -3.31 10.61 30.58
C ALA A 161 -3.34 9.08 30.60
N ASP A 162 -4.50 8.53 30.25
CA ASP A 162 -4.64 7.11 29.99
C ASP A 162 -4.10 6.83 28.58
N ILE A 163 -3.05 6.00 28.48
CA ILE A 163 -2.37 5.71 27.21
C ILE A 163 -2.49 4.21 26.98
N ALA A 164 -3.26 3.83 25.96
CA ALA A 164 -3.38 2.48 25.48
C ALA A 164 -2.48 2.28 24.25
N THR A 165 -1.61 1.29 24.28
CA THR A 165 -0.75 0.91 23.15
C THR A 165 -1.29 -0.37 22.51
N GLU A 166 -1.48 -0.34 21.20
CA GLU A 166 -1.91 -1.47 20.39
C GLU A 166 -0.89 -1.70 19.27
N GLU A 167 -0.38 -2.94 19.14
CA GLU A 167 0.50 -3.29 18.04
C GLU A 167 -0.29 -3.40 16.74
N LEU A 168 0.17 -2.70 15.71
CA LEU A 168 -0.39 -2.83 14.36
C LEU A 168 0.28 -4.03 13.69
N ALA A 169 -0.32 -5.20 13.88
CA ALA A 169 0.03 -6.39 13.13
C ALA A 169 -0.78 -6.45 11.83
N GLY A 170 -0.10 -6.63 10.71
CA GLY A 170 -0.75 -6.92 9.44
C GLY A 170 -0.29 -8.26 8.89
N THR A 171 -1.23 -9.05 8.40
CA THR A 171 -0.92 -10.30 7.70
C THR A 171 -0.74 -10.00 6.23
N VAL A 172 0.50 -10.00 5.74
CA VAL A 172 0.76 -9.86 4.30
C VAL A 172 0.51 -11.22 3.65
N ARG A 173 -0.54 -11.32 2.84
CA ARG A 173 -0.74 -12.45 1.93
C ARG A 173 -0.05 -12.14 0.62
N GLY A 174 1.16 -12.67 0.44
CA GLY A 174 1.87 -12.62 -0.83
C GLY A 174 2.81 -13.81 -0.96
N SER A 175 3.00 -14.29 -2.19
CA SER A 175 4.18 -15.10 -2.49
C SER A 175 5.42 -14.24 -2.22
N LEU A 176 6.52 -14.83 -1.74
CA LEU A 176 7.75 -14.08 -1.43
C LEU A 176 8.25 -13.23 -2.62
N ALA A 177 7.88 -13.60 -3.86
CA ALA A 177 8.12 -12.86 -5.09
C ALA A 177 7.21 -11.61 -5.26
N GLU A 178 5.94 -11.67 -4.85
CA GLU A 178 5.03 -10.50 -4.84
C GLU A 178 5.38 -9.50 -3.74
N ALA A 179 5.82 -9.96 -2.56
CA ALA A 179 6.26 -9.06 -1.49
C ALA A 179 7.51 -8.28 -1.90
N PHE A 180 8.45 -8.92 -2.62
CA PHE A 180 9.61 -8.25 -3.21
C PHE A 180 9.23 -7.34 -4.38
N GLY A 181 8.20 -7.72 -5.15
CA GLY A 181 7.61 -6.88 -6.20
C GLY A 181 6.92 -5.63 -5.65
N HIS A 182 6.21 -5.73 -4.52
CA HIS A 182 5.52 -4.59 -3.90
C HIS A 182 6.47 -3.64 -3.17
N ALA A 183 7.52 -4.15 -2.50
CA ALA A 183 8.54 -3.32 -1.87
C ALA A 183 9.44 -2.60 -2.90
N ALA A 184 9.56 -3.14 -4.12
CA ALA A 184 10.33 -2.52 -5.20
C ALA A 184 9.46 -1.70 -6.20
N PHE A 185 8.15 -1.98 -6.33
CA PHE A 185 7.31 -1.45 -7.42
C PHE A 185 5.87 -1.06 -7.02
N GLY A 186 5.58 -0.79 -5.75
CA GLY A 186 4.49 0.10 -5.31
C GLY A 186 3.15 0.04 -6.07
N LEU A 187 2.22 -0.77 -5.56
CA LEU A 187 0.79 -0.82 -5.87
C LEU A 187 0.39 -1.13 -7.32
N GLU A 188 -0.20 -2.31 -7.53
CA GLU A 188 -1.06 -2.54 -8.69
C GLU A 188 -2.39 -1.79 -8.48
N VAL A 189 -2.39 -0.53 -8.90
CA VAL A 189 -3.62 0.15 -9.31
C VAL A 189 -4.01 -0.48 -10.65
N ASP A 190 -5.09 -1.25 -10.65
CA ASP A 190 -5.70 -1.78 -11.87
C ASP A 190 -5.75 -0.68 -12.93
N ALA A 191 -5.37 -1.02 -14.17
CA ALA A 191 -4.94 -0.15 -15.28
C ALA A 191 -5.94 0.97 -15.71
N GLY A 192 -6.26 1.86 -14.79
CA GLY A 192 -7.10 3.03 -14.96
C GLY A 192 -6.28 4.31 -15.02
N THR A 193 -6.92 5.36 -15.52
CA THR A 193 -6.38 6.71 -15.54
C THR A 193 -6.19 7.23 -14.11
N ALA A 194 -5.26 8.17 -13.91
CA ALA A 194 -5.01 8.80 -12.61
C ALA A 194 -6.30 9.32 -11.93
N GLU A 195 -7.26 9.79 -12.73
CA GLU A 195 -8.55 10.30 -12.23
C GLU A 195 -9.47 9.17 -11.73
N GLU A 196 -9.45 7.99 -12.35
CA GLU A 196 -10.22 6.83 -11.88
C GLU A 196 -9.67 6.31 -10.55
N ALA A 197 -8.35 6.26 -10.42
CA ALA A 197 -7.68 5.91 -9.17
C ALA A 197 -8.03 6.91 -8.06
N ARG A 198 -8.00 8.21 -8.37
CA ARG A 198 -8.41 9.29 -7.46
C ARG A 198 -9.85 9.12 -6.98
N LEU A 199 -10.80 8.89 -7.90
CA LEU A 199 -12.21 8.69 -7.56
C LEU A 199 -12.45 7.44 -6.71
N GLN A 200 -11.73 6.35 -7.00
CA GLN A 200 -11.83 5.11 -6.25
C GLN A 200 -11.34 5.29 -4.81
N ILE A 201 -10.23 6.01 -4.62
CA ILE A 201 -9.69 6.33 -3.29
C ILE A 201 -10.69 7.21 -2.51
N LEU A 202 -11.21 8.27 -3.13
CA LEU A 202 -12.22 9.13 -2.50
C LEU A 202 -13.49 8.36 -2.11
N GLN A 203 -13.93 7.43 -2.97
CA GLN A 203 -15.11 6.59 -2.68
C GLN A 203 -14.85 5.62 -1.52
N GLN A 204 -13.64 5.06 -1.42
CA GLN A 204 -13.25 4.22 -0.29
C GLN A 204 -13.18 5.01 1.02
N LEU A 205 -12.61 6.22 1.00
CA LEU A 205 -12.56 7.12 2.16
C LEU A 205 -13.98 7.49 2.64
N ALA A 206 -14.88 7.82 1.70
CA ALA A 206 -16.28 8.11 2.02
C ALA A 206 -17.02 6.89 2.62
N ALA A 207 -16.78 5.68 2.08
CA ALA A 207 -17.37 4.45 2.59
C ALA A 207 -16.91 4.09 4.02
N GLN A 208 -15.71 4.54 4.40
CA GLN A 208 -15.17 4.40 5.76
C GLN A 208 -15.69 5.48 6.73
N GLY A 209 -16.55 6.38 6.26
CA GLY A 209 -17.13 7.44 7.08
C GLY A 209 -16.23 8.68 7.22
N PHE A 210 -15.24 8.85 6.34
CA PHE A 210 -14.48 10.11 6.28
C PHE A 210 -15.39 11.21 5.71
N GLY A 211 -15.77 12.16 6.56
CA GLY A 211 -16.66 13.28 6.21
C GLY A 211 -15.94 14.60 5.94
N GLY A 212 -14.61 14.63 6.01
CA GLY A 212 -13.80 15.82 5.78
C GLY A 212 -13.45 16.07 4.32
N ASP A 213 -12.85 17.23 4.04
CA ASP A 213 -12.26 17.53 2.74
C ASP A 213 -10.98 16.70 2.56
N ALA A 214 -11.06 15.65 1.74
CA ALA A 214 -9.90 14.85 1.33
C ALA A 214 -9.44 15.30 -0.05
N GLN A 215 -8.19 15.75 -0.16
CA GLN A 215 -7.54 16.08 -1.42
C GLN A 215 -6.60 14.94 -1.80
N VAL A 216 -6.99 14.19 -2.82
CA VAL A 216 -6.17 13.12 -3.39
C VAL A 216 -5.54 13.65 -4.68
N GLU A 217 -4.21 13.67 -4.72
CA GLU A 217 -3.39 13.98 -5.90
C GLU A 217 -2.70 12.69 -6.37
N VAL A 218 -2.82 12.40 -7.66
CA VAL A 218 -2.17 11.25 -8.30
C VAL A 218 -1.24 11.79 -9.38
N VAL A 219 0.07 11.68 -9.16
CA VAL A 219 1.10 12.14 -10.10
C VAL A 219 1.74 10.94 -10.77
N ASP A 220 1.59 10.84 -12.09
CA ASP A 220 2.32 9.90 -12.92
C ASP A 220 3.66 10.54 -13.32
N ASP A 221 4.77 10.03 -12.80
CA ASP A 221 6.13 10.46 -13.17
C ASP A 221 6.51 9.96 -14.57
N ALA A 222 7.44 10.68 -15.22
CA ALA A 222 7.98 10.32 -16.53
C ALA A 222 8.67 8.95 -16.55
N ASP A 223 9.11 8.45 -15.38
CA ASP A 223 9.71 7.13 -15.19
C ASP A 223 8.68 5.99 -15.15
N GLY A 224 7.38 6.29 -15.27
CA GLY A 224 6.30 5.32 -15.11
C GLY A 224 5.99 4.96 -13.66
N ARG A 225 6.49 5.74 -12.70
CA ARG A 225 6.11 5.63 -11.28
C ARG A 225 4.85 6.45 -11.02
N ARG A 226 3.95 5.93 -10.20
CA ARG A 226 2.73 6.63 -9.80
C ARG A 226 2.83 6.97 -8.31
N THR A 227 2.83 8.26 -8.00
CA THR A 227 2.84 8.77 -6.61
C THR A 227 1.45 9.23 -6.26
N ILE A 228 0.87 8.64 -5.21
CA ILE A 228 -0.45 9.01 -4.69
C ILE A 228 -0.21 9.80 -3.40
N ARG A 229 -0.59 11.07 -3.39
CA ARG A 229 -0.58 11.92 -2.20
C ARG A 229 -2.02 12.12 -1.73
N VAL A 230 -2.29 11.79 -0.49
CA VAL A 230 -3.60 12.01 0.13
C VAL A 230 -3.40 13.03 1.24
N GLU A 231 -3.93 14.23 1.05
CA GLU A 231 -4.01 15.26 2.08
C GLU A 231 -5.40 15.23 2.68
N LEU A 232 -5.47 14.99 3.99
CA LEU A 232 -6.71 15.04 4.75
C LEU A 232 -6.70 16.37 5.50
N SER A 233 -7.54 17.32 5.09
CA SER A 233 -7.80 18.50 5.92
C SER A 233 -8.85 18.12 6.96
N ASP A 234 -8.38 17.62 8.10
CA ASP A 234 -9.21 17.53 9.30
C ASP A 234 -9.39 18.95 9.84
N SER A 235 -10.44 19.63 9.38
CA SER A 235 -10.96 20.75 10.14
C SER A 235 -11.51 20.17 11.44
N CYS A 236 -10.83 20.42 12.56
CA CYS A 236 -11.37 20.18 13.89
C CYS A 236 -12.70 20.95 14.00
N SER A 237 -13.81 20.28 13.70
CA SER A 237 -15.13 20.89 13.75
C SER A 237 -15.61 20.86 15.20
N VAL A 238 -15.15 21.83 15.98
CA VAL A 238 -15.85 22.23 17.20
C VAL A 238 -16.96 23.16 16.73
N ASP A 239 -18.19 22.65 16.68
CA ASP A 239 -19.42 23.43 16.48
C ASP A 239 -19.56 24.23 15.17
N GLY A 240 -19.58 23.55 14.01
CA GLY A 240 -20.32 24.06 12.83
C GLY A 240 -19.96 25.44 12.26
N GLU A 241 -18.85 26.06 12.64
CA GLU A 241 -18.36 27.31 12.07
C GLU A 241 -16.89 27.15 11.64
N SER A 242 -16.70 27.15 10.32
CA SER A 242 -15.43 26.89 9.66
C SER A 242 -14.45 28.05 9.84
N VAL A 243 -13.31 27.82 10.49
CA VAL A 243 -12.15 28.70 10.43
C VAL A 243 -11.02 27.98 9.69
N LYS A 244 -10.56 28.62 8.61
CA LYS A 244 -9.58 28.10 7.67
C LYS A 244 -8.17 28.49 8.14
N ALA A 245 -7.35 27.53 8.55
CA ALA A 245 -5.92 27.73 8.73
C ALA A 245 -5.20 27.34 7.42
N VAL A 246 -4.65 28.34 6.74
CA VAL A 246 -3.78 28.16 5.57
C VAL A 246 -2.35 28.18 6.09
N LEU A 247 -1.62 27.08 5.91
CA LEU A 247 -0.16 27.06 6.03
C LEU A 247 0.40 27.34 4.64
N GLU A 248 0.90 28.55 4.44
CA GLU A 248 1.79 28.89 3.32
C GLU A 248 3.22 28.55 3.75
N ASP A 249 3.88 27.64 3.04
CA ASP A 249 5.33 27.43 3.11
C ASP A 249 6.04 28.45 2.20
N GLU A 250 7.04 29.15 2.74
CA GLU A 250 8.04 29.95 1.99
C GLU A 250 9.28 29.12 1.67
#